data_AF-A0A8S0Y4G7-F1
#
_entry.id   AF-A0A8S0Y4G7-F1
#
_cell.length_a   1.000
_cell.length_b   1.000
_cell.length_c   1.000
_cell.angle_alpha   90.00
_cell.angle_beta   90.00
_cell.angle_gamma   90.00
#
_symmetry.space_group_name_H-M   'P 1'
#
loop_
_entity.id
_entity.type
_entity.pdbx_description
1 polymer ?
#
loop_
_entity_poly.entity_id
_entity_poly.type
_entity_poly.pdbx_seq_one_letter_code
_entity_poly.pdbx_strand_id
1 'polypeptide(L)'
;MKVTKSGKSKHRQLQNEGYLQIVSAEQKEYVKVCEPARMIKTDITNTNKQTGGLLELILARDNLNIAYRRVKRKKGAGGIDRMKVDELLPYLRENREELIQSIRDGKYRPKPVRRVEIPKEGGKSRKLGIPTVVDRLIQQAISQILTPIFEKQFSNNSFGFRPGKSAHDALKKCKTNITEGYRYVVDMDLEKYFGAPG
;
A
#
# COMPACT_ATOMS: atom_id res chain seq x y z
N MET A 1 44.48 -17.13 41.64
CA MET A 1 45.96 -17.15 41.48
C MET A 1 46.27 -17.96 40.23
N LYS A 2 46.73 -17.30 39.15
CA LYS A 2 48.13 -17.26 38.64
C LYS A 2 48.70 -18.66 38.27
N VAL A 3 49.35 -18.93 37.13
CA VAL A 3 49.70 -18.21 35.88
C VAL A 3 50.47 -19.24 34.99
N THR A 4 50.17 -19.26 33.67
CA THR A 4 51.00 -19.54 32.46
C THR A 4 52.06 -20.67 32.34
N LYS A 5 52.14 -21.30 31.13
CA LYS A 5 53.17 -21.06 30.06
C LYS A 5 52.97 -22.01 28.86
N SER A 6 52.79 -21.48 27.63
CA SER A 6 53.74 -21.44 26.47
C SER A 6 54.21 -22.82 25.95
N GLY A 7 54.23 -23.20 24.68
CA GLY A 7 54.02 -22.55 23.38
C GLY A 7 54.75 -23.40 22.31
N LYS A 8 54.37 -23.31 21.02
CA LYS A 8 55.29 -23.32 19.85
C LYS A 8 54.53 -23.26 18.52
N SER A 9 55.09 -22.44 17.65
CA SER A 9 54.75 -22.11 16.26
C SER A 9 55.19 -23.21 15.29
N LYS A 10 54.52 -23.35 14.13
CA LYS A 10 55.12 -23.09 12.80
C LYS A 10 54.25 -23.47 11.58
N HIS A 11 54.25 -22.52 10.62
CA HIS A 11 54.34 -22.65 9.15
C HIS A 11 53.11 -22.86 8.24
N ARG A 12 53.01 -21.89 7.30
CA ARG A 12 52.69 -21.98 5.84
C ARG A 12 51.29 -22.47 5.45
N GLN A 13 50.70 -22.10 4.31
CA GLN A 13 50.74 -20.99 3.34
C GLN A 13 49.52 -21.30 2.42
N LEU A 14 48.73 -20.29 2.05
CA LEU A 14 47.96 -20.10 0.80
C LEU A 14 47.28 -21.32 0.12
N GLN A 15 45.96 -21.22 -0.12
CA GLN A 15 45.36 -21.31 -1.47
C GLN A 15 43.89 -20.86 -1.47
N ASN A 16 43.62 -19.82 -2.28
CA ASN A 16 42.30 -19.54 -2.85
C ASN A 16 42.02 -20.62 -3.90
N GLU A 17 40.82 -21.20 -3.93
CA GLU A 17 40.16 -21.65 -5.17
C GLU A 17 38.75 -22.19 -4.93
N GLY A 18 37.80 -21.76 -5.78
CA GLY A 18 36.61 -22.46 -6.28
C GLY A 18 35.65 -23.14 -5.28
N TYR A 19 34.34 -23.02 -5.38
CA TYR A 19 33.57 -23.32 -6.57
C TYR A 19 32.13 -22.80 -6.40
N LEU A 20 31.64 -22.09 -7.43
CA LEU A 20 30.22 -21.97 -7.74
C LEU A 20 29.75 -23.34 -8.25
N GLN A 21 28.89 -24.01 -7.50
CA GLN A 21 28.25 -25.23 -7.98
C GLN A 21 26.87 -24.90 -8.56
N ILE A 22 26.87 -24.63 -9.86
CA ILE A 22 25.69 -24.67 -10.72
C ILE A 22 25.46 -26.15 -11.08
N VAL A 23 24.27 -26.67 -10.80
CA VAL A 23 23.88 -28.01 -11.27
C VAL A 23 22.91 -27.84 -12.43
N SER A 24 23.41 -28.23 -13.61
CA SER A 24 22.71 -28.30 -14.88
C SER A 24 21.52 -29.26 -14.86
N ALA A 25 20.43 -28.85 -15.48
CA ALA A 25 19.50 -29.75 -16.14
C ALA A 25 19.09 -29.13 -17.49
N GLU A 26 19.91 -29.36 -18.51
CA GLU A 26 19.51 -29.13 -19.90
C GLU A 26 18.67 -30.33 -20.37
N GLN A 27 17.46 -30.08 -20.86
CA GLN A 27 16.98 -30.77 -22.07
C GLN A 27 16.57 -29.72 -23.08
N LYS A 28 17.24 -29.78 -24.24
CA LYS A 28 17.11 -28.91 -25.39
C LYS A 28 15.90 -29.33 -26.22
N GLU A 29 14.96 -28.42 -26.43
CA GLU A 29 14.18 -28.37 -27.66
C GLU A 29 13.92 -26.89 -28.02
N TYR A 30 14.48 -26.46 -29.14
CA TYR A 30 14.40 -25.08 -29.62
C TYR A 30 13.01 -24.84 -30.24
N VAL A 31 12.09 -24.27 -29.47
CA VAL A 31 10.91 -23.61 -30.04
C VAL A 31 11.31 -22.16 -30.37
N LYS A 32 11.17 -21.82 -31.65
CA LYS A 32 11.39 -20.48 -32.20
C LYS A 32 10.64 -19.43 -31.37
N VAL A 33 11.38 -18.64 -30.61
CA VAL A 33 10.86 -17.52 -29.84
C VAL A 33 10.26 -16.52 -30.82
N CYS A 34 8.96 -16.26 -30.70
CA CYS A 34 8.39 -15.04 -31.23
C CYS A 34 9.03 -13.93 -30.39
N GLU A 35 10.00 -13.20 -30.95
CA GLU A 35 10.58 -12.05 -30.26
C GLU A 35 9.42 -11.13 -29.86
N PRO A 36 9.19 -10.87 -28.56
CA PRO A 36 8.27 -9.82 -28.19
C PRO A 36 8.87 -8.55 -28.77
N ALA A 37 8.11 -7.89 -29.66
CA ALA A 37 8.46 -6.58 -30.19
C ALA A 37 8.99 -5.75 -29.02
N ARG A 38 10.28 -5.37 -29.11
CA ARG A 38 10.99 -4.55 -28.13
C ARG A 38 9.99 -3.54 -27.60
N MET A 39 9.67 -3.61 -26.31
CA MET A 39 8.88 -2.57 -25.67
C MET A 39 9.59 -1.27 -25.98
N ILE A 40 9.05 -0.52 -26.94
CA ILE A 40 9.41 0.87 -27.10
C ILE A 40 9.03 1.41 -25.74
N LYS A 41 10.05 1.78 -24.95
CA LYS A 41 9.90 2.77 -23.90
C LYS A 41 9.48 4.03 -24.64
N THR A 42 8.22 4.10 -25.04
CA THR A 42 7.59 5.38 -25.22
C THR A 42 7.58 5.93 -23.82
N ASP A 43 8.54 6.80 -23.53
CA ASP A 43 8.40 7.84 -22.54
C ASP A 43 7.14 8.63 -22.91
N ILE A 44 5.98 8.04 -22.63
CA ILE A 44 4.74 8.76 -22.42
C ILE A 44 4.71 9.09 -20.93
N THR A 45 5.79 9.66 -20.41
CA THR A 45 5.61 10.70 -19.42
C THR A 45 4.83 11.78 -20.17
N ASN A 46 3.51 11.68 -20.11
CA ASN A 46 2.62 12.76 -20.52
C ASN A 46 2.77 13.86 -19.45
N THR A 47 3.96 14.44 -19.38
CA THR A 47 4.37 15.61 -18.60
C THR A 47 3.90 16.86 -19.31
N ASN A 48 2.68 16.85 -19.87
CA ASN A 48 2.11 18.01 -20.53
C ASN A 48 0.60 18.19 -20.28
N LYS A 49 0.14 17.81 -19.09
CA LYS A 49 -0.93 18.53 -18.40
C LYS A 49 -0.47 18.76 -16.98
N GLN A 50 -0.01 19.97 -16.68
CA GLN A 50 -0.05 20.42 -15.29
C GLN A 50 -1.48 20.24 -14.83
N THR A 51 -1.73 19.23 -14.00
CA THR A 51 -3.03 19.04 -13.35
C THR A 51 -3.08 20.00 -12.17
N GLY A 52 -2.86 21.30 -12.45
CA GLY A 52 -3.14 22.36 -11.50
C GLY A 52 -4.61 22.25 -11.12
N GLY A 53 -4.95 22.41 -9.86
CA GLY A 53 -6.34 22.29 -9.41
C GLY A 53 -6.65 21.03 -8.60
N LEU A 54 -5.78 20.01 -8.51
CA LEU A 54 -6.14 18.79 -7.75
C LEU A 54 -6.38 19.09 -6.26
N LEU A 55 -5.53 19.94 -5.66
CA LEU A 55 -5.70 20.32 -4.27
C LEU A 55 -6.99 21.14 -4.08
N GLU A 56 -7.30 22.01 -5.04
CA GLU A 56 -8.50 22.82 -5.09
C GLU A 56 -9.75 21.95 -5.19
N LEU A 57 -9.73 20.90 -6.02
CA LEU A 57 -10.79 19.90 -6.13
C LEU A 57 -10.95 19.07 -4.85
N ILE A 58 -9.83 18.68 -4.22
CA ILE A 58 -9.85 17.95 -2.95
C ILE A 58 -10.48 18.80 -1.85
N LEU A 59 -10.12 20.08 -1.78
CA LEU A 59 -10.61 21.03 -0.77
C LEU A 59 -11.92 21.73 -1.14
N ALA A 60 -12.50 21.40 -2.30
CA ALA A 60 -13.78 21.94 -2.73
C ALA A 60 -14.87 21.64 -1.70
N ARG A 61 -15.73 22.62 -1.42
CA ARG A 61 -16.79 22.53 -0.41
C ARG A 61 -17.67 21.30 -0.61
N ASP A 62 -18.06 21.02 -1.84
CA ASP A 62 -18.92 19.88 -2.16
C ASP A 62 -18.22 18.54 -1.95
N ASN A 63 -16.95 18.43 -2.34
CA ASN A 63 -16.15 17.24 -2.10
C ASN A 63 -15.97 16.97 -0.60
N LEU A 64 -15.66 18.00 0.18
CA LEU A 64 -15.55 17.90 1.65
C LEU A 64 -16.88 17.52 2.30
N ASN A 65 -18.01 18.02 1.79
CA ASN A 65 -19.34 17.62 2.28
C ASN A 65 -19.63 16.14 2.00
N ILE A 66 -19.28 15.63 0.81
CA ILE A 66 -19.43 14.21 0.49
C ILE A 66 -18.50 13.37 1.37
N ALA A 67 -17.25 13.83 1.59
CA ALA A 67 -16.29 13.19 2.49
C ALA A 67 -16.87 13.08 3.91
N TYR A 68 -17.42 14.17 4.44
CA TYR A 68 -18.05 14.23 5.76
C TYR A 68 -19.16 13.19 5.88
N ARG A 69 -20.09 13.15 4.92
CA ARG A 69 -21.20 12.19 4.93
C ARG A 69 -20.70 10.74 4.91
N ARG A 70 -19.65 10.44 4.12
CA ARG A 70 -19.04 9.11 4.06
C ARG A 70 -18.38 8.72 5.39
N VAL A 71 -17.63 9.61 6.01
CA VAL A 71 -17.01 9.38 7.33
C VAL A 71 -18.09 9.17 8.39
N LYS A 72 -19.14 10.00 8.39
CA LYS A 72 -20.28 9.86 9.31
C LYS A 72 -20.98 8.51 9.16
N ARG A 73 -21.22 8.08 7.91
CA ARG A 73 -21.86 6.78 7.61
C ARG A 73 -21.00 5.59 8.04
N LYS A 74 -19.68 5.64 7.83
CA LYS A 74 -18.77 4.55 8.23
C LYS A 74 -18.64 4.40 9.74
N LYS A 75 -19.01 5.43 10.51
CA LYS A 75 -18.83 5.49 11.97
C LYS A 75 -17.37 5.17 12.33
N GLY A 76 -17.12 4.69 13.55
CA GLY A 76 -15.81 4.24 13.99
C GLY A 76 -15.22 5.10 15.10
N ALA A 77 -14.32 4.49 15.86
CA ALA A 77 -13.74 5.13 17.04
C ALA A 77 -12.89 6.37 16.67
N GLY A 78 -12.74 7.26 17.66
CA GLY A 78 -11.80 8.36 17.58
C GLY A 78 -10.36 7.87 17.45
N GLY A 79 -9.53 8.72 16.84
CA GLY A 79 -8.10 8.52 16.76
C GLY A 79 -7.42 8.83 18.09
N ILE A 80 -6.20 9.35 18.05
CA ILE A 80 -5.40 9.62 19.26
C ILE A 80 -6.00 10.75 20.10
N ASP A 81 -6.69 11.70 19.47
CA ASP A 81 -7.40 12.81 20.10
C ASP A 81 -8.77 12.42 20.66
N ARG A 82 -9.18 11.17 20.48
CA ARG A 82 -10.44 10.59 20.99
C ARG A 82 -11.73 11.30 20.53
N MET A 83 -11.63 12.26 19.62
CA MET A 83 -12.78 12.94 19.01
C MET A 83 -13.72 11.91 18.37
N LYS A 84 -14.99 11.95 18.72
CA LYS A 84 -16.04 11.11 18.12
C LYS A 84 -16.48 11.69 16.78
N VAL A 85 -17.09 10.84 15.97
CA VAL A 85 -17.57 11.23 14.64
C VAL A 85 -18.65 12.32 14.71
N ASP A 86 -19.46 12.35 15.75
CA ASP A 86 -20.52 13.35 15.93
C ASP A 86 -19.96 14.75 16.30
N GLU A 87 -18.78 14.81 16.90
CA GLU A 87 -18.08 16.05 17.26
C GLU A 87 -17.38 16.70 16.05
N LEU A 88 -17.28 15.98 14.92
CA LEU A 88 -16.63 16.48 13.71
C LEU A 88 -17.33 17.72 13.14
N LEU A 89 -18.67 17.76 13.15
CA LEU A 89 -19.40 18.88 12.58
C LEU A 89 -19.23 20.17 13.40
N PRO A 90 -19.40 20.16 14.73
CA PRO A 90 -19.03 21.29 15.59
C PRO A 90 -17.59 21.76 15.34
N TYR A 91 -16.63 20.84 15.36
CA TYR A 91 -15.22 21.18 15.11
C TYR A 91 -15.01 21.88 13.76
N LEU A 92 -15.61 21.37 12.69
CA LEU A 92 -15.51 21.99 11.36
C LEU A 92 -16.21 23.35 11.28
N ARG A 93 -17.24 23.63 12.07
CA ARG A 93 -17.86 24.97 12.08
C ARG A 93 -16.92 26.03 12.61
N GLU A 94 -16.08 25.68 13.58
CA GLU A 94 -15.16 26.59 14.23
C GLU A 94 -13.79 26.65 13.52
N ASN A 95 -13.30 25.52 13.01
CA ASN A 95 -11.89 25.37 12.60
C ASN A 95 -11.69 25.17 11.09
N ARG A 96 -12.77 25.14 10.28
CA ARG A 96 -12.66 24.76 8.85
C ARG A 96 -11.75 25.68 8.05
N GLU A 97 -11.83 26.98 8.26
CA GLU A 97 -11.08 27.96 7.46
C GLU A 97 -9.59 27.83 7.72
N GLU A 98 -9.20 27.79 9.00
CA GLU A 98 -7.83 27.53 9.41
C GLU A 98 -7.33 26.15 8.91
N LEU A 99 -8.14 25.11 9.04
CA LEU A 99 -7.80 23.77 8.55
C LEU A 99 -7.51 23.79 7.05
N ILE A 100 -8.41 24.35 6.24
CA ILE A 100 -8.25 24.43 4.78
C ILE A 100 -7.02 25.27 4.42
N GLN A 101 -6.81 26.41 5.08
CA GLN A 101 -5.67 27.27 4.81
C GLN A 101 -4.35 26.58 5.18
N SER A 102 -4.30 25.88 6.32
CA SER A 102 -3.12 25.12 6.72
C SER A 102 -2.75 24.03 5.71
N ILE A 103 -3.74 23.40 5.06
CA ILE A 103 -3.50 22.40 4.02
C ILE A 103 -2.97 23.09 2.74
N ARG A 104 -3.57 24.21 2.34
CA ARG A 104 -3.11 25.00 1.17
C ARG A 104 -1.68 25.50 1.32
N ASP A 105 -1.34 25.94 2.52
CA ASP A 105 0.00 26.42 2.87
C ASP A 105 1.02 25.28 3.05
N GLY A 106 0.60 24.01 2.98
CA GLY A 106 1.46 22.85 3.25
C GLY A 106 1.89 22.70 4.72
N LYS A 107 1.26 23.44 5.64
CA LYS A 107 1.52 23.45 7.08
C LYS A 107 0.77 22.37 7.84
N TYR A 108 -0.30 21.82 7.27
CA TYR A 108 -1.08 20.75 7.89
C TYR A 108 -0.21 19.52 8.14
N ARG A 109 -0.22 19.04 9.39
CA ARG A 109 0.45 17.81 9.81
C ARG A 109 -0.60 16.82 10.34
N PRO A 110 -0.86 15.70 9.62
CA PRO A 110 -1.76 14.66 10.11
C PRO A 110 -1.31 14.14 11.47
N LYS A 111 -2.28 13.81 12.33
CA LYS A 111 -1.98 13.25 13.65
C LYS A 111 -1.53 11.79 13.54
N PRO A 112 -0.72 11.29 14.48
CA PRO A 112 -0.34 9.88 14.51
C PRO A 112 -1.59 8.99 14.69
N VAL A 113 -1.59 7.84 14.02
CA VAL A 113 -2.69 6.87 14.12
C VAL A 113 -2.70 6.20 15.50
N ARG A 114 -3.87 6.08 16.11
CA ARG A 114 -4.02 5.36 17.39
C ARG A 114 -3.94 3.86 17.14
N ARG A 115 -3.05 3.18 17.87
CA ARG A 115 -2.92 1.71 17.80
C ARG A 115 -4.00 1.05 18.66
N VAL A 116 -4.69 0.07 18.09
CA VAL A 116 -5.64 -0.78 18.79
C VAL A 116 -5.36 -2.23 18.43
N GLU A 117 -5.34 -3.10 19.42
CA GLU A 117 -5.24 -4.54 19.20
C GLU A 117 -6.64 -5.15 19.19
N ILE A 118 -6.97 -5.86 18.12
CA ILE A 118 -8.21 -6.63 18.00
C ILE A 118 -7.85 -8.11 17.93
N PRO A 119 -8.50 -8.99 18.72
CA PRO A 119 -8.25 -10.43 18.63
C PRO A 119 -8.59 -10.95 17.21
N LYS A 120 -7.74 -11.81 16.66
CA LYS A 120 -8.07 -12.67 15.52
C LYS A 120 -8.44 -14.07 16.02
N GLU A 121 -9.11 -14.82 15.17
CA GLU A 121 -9.24 -16.27 15.33
C GLU A 121 -7.85 -16.91 15.40
N GLY A 122 -7.64 -17.82 16.38
CA GLY A 122 -6.35 -18.48 16.61
C GLY A 122 -5.38 -17.76 17.56
N GLY A 123 -5.87 -16.83 18.41
CA GLY A 123 -5.09 -16.27 19.54
C GLY A 123 -4.09 -15.17 19.17
N LYS A 124 -3.91 -14.86 17.88
CA LYS A 124 -3.05 -13.76 17.41
C LYS A 124 -3.83 -12.44 17.43
N SER A 125 -3.18 -11.30 17.73
CA SER A 125 -3.82 -9.97 17.65
C SER A 125 -3.57 -9.29 16.29
N ARG A 126 -4.56 -8.53 15.80
CA ARG A 126 -4.45 -7.60 14.67
C ARG A 126 -4.23 -6.20 15.22
N LYS A 127 -3.06 -5.62 14.94
CA LYS A 127 -2.80 -4.20 15.20
C LYS A 127 -3.51 -3.35 14.13
N LEU A 128 -4.46 -2.52 14.54
CA LEU A 128 -5.10 -1.52 13.70
C LEU A 128 -4.56 -0.13 14.00
N GLY A 129 -4.40 0.69 12.96
CA GLY A 129 -4.19 2.13 13.10
C GLY A 129 -5.48 2.88 12.84
N ILE A 130 -5.96 3.64 13.82
CA ILE A 130 -7.16 4.45 13.71
C ILE A 130 -6.73 5.93 13.60
N PRO A 131 -6.84 6.56 12.41
CA PRO A 131 -6.60 7.99 12.25
C PRO A 131 -7.65 8.82 13.00
N THR A 132 -7.37 10.10 13.24
CA THR A 132 -8.37 11.01 13.81
C THR A 132 -9.50 11.24 12.82
N VAL A 133 -10.65 11.72 13.32
CA VAL A 133 -11.82 11.90 12.46
C VAL A 133 -11.55 12.97 11.39
N VAL A 134 -10.78 14.00 11.74
CA VAL A 134 -10.33 15.05 10.80
C VAL A 134 -9.40 14.46 9.74
N ASP A 135 -8.42 13.64 10.13
CA ASP A 135 -7.54 12.99 9.15
C ASP A 135 -8.33 12.06 8.22
N ARG A 136 -9.33 11.33 8.74
CA ARG A 136 -10.21 10.47 7.92
C ARG A 136 -11.04 11.28 6.93
N LEU A 137 -11.51 12.47 7.31
CA LEU A 137 -12.22 13.38 6.41
C LEU A 137 -11.32 13.76 5.23
N ILE A 138 -10.09 14.18 5.51
CA ILE A 138 -9.13 14.63 4.50
C ILE A 138 -8.70 13.46 3.61
N GLN A 139 -8.37 12.30 4.19
CA GLN A 139 -8.07 11.08 3.43
C GLN A 139 -9.24 10.67 2.52
N GLN A 140 -10.48 10.78 3.01
CA GLN A 140 -11.67 10.47 2.24
C GLN A 140 -11.90 11.48 1.11
N ALA A 141 -11.58 12.76 1.31
CA ALA A 141 -11.64 13.80 0.29
C ALA A 141 -10.57 13.59 -0.81
N ILE A 142 -9.35 13.24 -0.42
CA ILE A 142 -8.26 12.86 -1.33
C ILE A 142 -8.67 11.65 -2.17
N SER A 143 -9.15 10.57 -1.51
CA SER A 143 -9.57 9.35 -2.20
C SER A 143 -10.69 9.62 -3.22
N GLN A 144 -11.64 10.50 -2.93
CA GLN A 144 -12.71 10.81 -3.89
C GLN A 144 -12.23 11.38 -5.21
N ILE A 145 -11.17 12.20 -5.17
CA ILE A 145 -10.60 12.82 -6.38
C ILE A 145 -9.63 11.85 -7.06
N LEU A 146 -8.81 11.12 -6.30
CA LEU A 146 -7.80 10.23 -6.87
C LEU A 146 -8.37 8.92 -7.43
N THR A 147 -9.40 8.34 -6.80
CA THR A 147 -9.99 7.07 -7.24
C THR A 147 -10.39 7.08 -8.72
N PRO A 148 -11.19 8.03 -9.26
CA PRO A 148 -11.57 8.01 -10.68
C PRO A 148 -10.40 8.19 -11.65
N ILE A 149 -9.26 8.74 -11.19
CA ILE A 149 -8.05 8.90 -11.99
C ILE A 149 -7.31 7.56 -12.10
N PHE A 150 -7.12 6.87 -10.97
CA PHE A 150 -6.40 5.60 -10.92
C PHE A 150 -7.24 4.41 -11.37
N GLU A 151 -8.57 4.45 -11.24
CA GLU A 151 -9.46 3.38 -11.70
C GLU A 151 -9.31 3.08 -13.19
N LYS A 152 -8.97 4.09 -14.01
CA LYS A 152 -8.71 3.94 -15.44
C LYS A 152 -7.42 3.18 -15.77
N GLN A 153 -6.51 3.09 -14.81
CA GLN A 153 -5.18 2.51 -14.98
C GLN A 153 -5.06 1.12 -14.33
N PHE A 154 -5.95 0.79 -13.39
CA PHE A 154 -5.91 -0.51 -12.72
C PHE A 154 -6.21 -1.67 -13.66
N SER A 155 -5.45 -2.75 -13.51
CA SER A 155 -5.68 -4.02 -14.22
C SER A 155 -7.10 -4.56 -13.99
N ASN A 156 -7.67 -5.20 -15.01
CA ASN A 156 -8.94 -5.91 -14.91
C ASN A 156 -8.89 -7.10 -13.93
N ASN A 157 -7.69 -7.61 -13.63
CA ASN A 157 -7.45 -8.68 -12.65
C ASN A 157 -7.15 -8.14 -11.23
N SER A 158 -7.29 -6.84 -10.99
CA SER A 158 -7.20 -6.24 -9.65
C SER A 158 -8.59 -6.03 -9.07
N PHE A 159 -8.87 -6.66 -7.92
CA PHE A 159 -10.21 -6.69 -7.31
C PHE A 159 -10.30 -6.04 -5.93
N GLY A 160 -9.17 -5.92 -5.22
CA GLY A 160 -9.14 -5.42 -3.85
C GLY A 160 -9.37 -3.92 -3.74
N PHE A 161 -10.21 -3.49 -2.80
CA PHE A 161 -10.44 -2.08 -2.43
C PHE A 161 -10.89 -1.14 -3.57
N ARG A 162 -11.46 -1.68 -4.64
CA ARG A 162 -11.92 -0.91 -5.81
C ARG A 162 -13.44 -0.76 -5.85
N PRO A 163 -13.99 0.38 -6.31
CA PRO A 163 -15.42 0.54 -6.51
C PRO A 163 -15.96 -0.49 -7.52
N GLY A 164 -17.08 -1.14 -7.20
CA GLY A 164 -17.73 -2.11 -8.09
C GLY A 164 -16.95 -3.41 -8.31
N LYS A 165 -15.93 -3.68 -7.50
CA LYS A 165 -15.19 -4.95 -7.49
C LYS A 165 -15.28 -5.59 -6.11
N SER A 166 -15.29 -6.92 -6.08
CA SER A 166 -15.42 -7.71 -4.86
C SER A 166 -14.54 -8.95 -4.87
N ALA A 167 -14.37 -9.58 -3.71
CA ALA A 167 -13.71 -10.88 -3.61
C ALA A 167 -14.42 -11.96 -4.42
N HIS A 168 -15.75 -11.88 -4.58
CA HIS A 168 -16.52 -12.81 -5.40
C HIS A 168 -16.17 -12.70 -6.89
N ASP A 169 -15.90 -11.48 -7.38
CA ASP A 169 -15.45 -11.28 -8.77
C ASP A 169 -14.08 -11.93 -9.02
N ALA A 170 -13.18 -11.84 -8.04
CA ALA A 170 -11.88 -12.51 -8.09
C ALA A 170 -12.06 -14.04 -8.15
N LEU A 171 -12.93 -14.61 -7.30
CA LEU A 171 -13.24 -16.04 -7.31
C LEU A 171 -13.85 -16.50 -8.64
N LYS A 172 -14.75 -15.69 -9.23
CA LYS A 172 -15.33 -15.98 -10.55
C LYS A 172 -14.27 -16.01 -11.63
N LYS A 173 -13.29 -15.10 -11.59
CA LYS A 173 -12.15 -15.11 -12.51
C LYS A 173 -11.26 -16.35 -12.31
N CYS A 174 -10.98 -16.73 -11.06
CA CYS A 174 -10.25 -17.97 -10.76
C CYS A 174 -10.97 -19.20 -11.32
N LYS A 175 -12.30 -19.30 -11.15
CA LYS A 175 -13.11 -20.38 -11.73
C LYS A 175 -12.99 -20.43 -13.25
N THR A 176 -13.01 -19.28 -13.90
CA THR A 176 -12.85 -19.16 -15.36
C THR A 176 -11.48 -19.68 -15.81
N ASN A 177 -10.40 -19.28 -15.14
CA ASN A 177 -9.06 -19.77 -15.45
C ASN A 177 -8.96 -21.29 -15.28
N ILE A 178 -9.58 -21.85 -14.22
CA ILE A 178 -9.64 -23.30 -14.05
C ILE A 178 -10.40 -23.95 -15.22
N THR A 179 -11.55 -23.42 -15.63
CA THR A 179 -12.29 -23.99 -16.78
C THR A 179 -11.52 -23.91 -18.10
N GLU A 180 -10.66 -22.90 -18.26
CA GLU A 180 -9.80 -22.72 -19.44
C GLU A 180 -8.55 -23.63 -19.45
N GLY A 181 -8.32 -24.41 -18.39
CA GLY A 181 -7.24 -25.41 -18.34
C GLY A 181 -6.05 -25.04 -17.46
N TYR A 182 -6.04 -23.88 -16.81
CA TYR A 182 -4.99 -23.52 -15.85
C TYR A 182 -5.19 -24.33 -14.55
N ARG A 183 -4.32 -25.30 -14.28
CA ARG A 183 -4.44 -26.28 -13.18
C ARG A 183 -3.56 -26.01 -11.96
N TYR A 184 -2.53 -25.17 -12.12
CA TYR A 184 -1.57 -24.85 -11.07
C TYR A 184 -1.70 -23.38 -10.65
N VAL A 185 -1.51 -23.12 -9.36
CA VAL A 185 -1.55 -21.78 -8.77
C VAL A 185 -0.18 -21.46 -8.18
N VAL A 186 0.30 -20.27 -8.47
CA VAL A 186 1.45 -19.67 -7.78
C VAL A 186 0.88 -18.69 -6.76
N ASP A 187 0.97 -19.04 -5.48
CA ASP A 187 0.50 -18.20 -4.39
C ASP A 187 1.62 -17.28 -3.90
N MET A 188 1.34 -15.98 -3.81
CA MET A 188 2.29 -14.95 -3.42
C MET A 188 1.62 -13.97 -2.46
N ASP A 189 2.23 -13.76 -1.29
CA ASP A 189 1.81 -12.75 -0.31
C ASP A 189 2.98 -11.84 0.07
N LEU A 190 2.68 -10.58 0.35
CA LEU A 190 3.68 -9.58 0.76
C LEU A 190 3.63 -9.37 2.27
N GLU A 191 4.75 -9.60 2.95
CA GLU A 191 4.83 -9.31 4.38
C GLU A 191 4.68 -7.80 4.64
N LYS A 192 3.70 -7.41 5.47
CA LYS A 192 3.51 -6.04 6.00
C LYS A 192 3.55 -4.95 4.92
N TYR A 193 2.65 -5.02 3.93
CA TYR A 193 2.54 -4.03 2.83
C TYR A 193 2.58 -2.55 3.29
N PHE A 194 1.96 -2.22 4.44
CA PHE A 194 1.94 -0.86 5.00
C PHE A 194 2.87 -0.66 6.23
N GLY A 195 3.85 -1.56 6.43
CA GLY A 195 4.78 -1.48 7.57
C GLY A 195 5.68 -0.25 7.52
N ALA A 196 5.96 0.35 8.68
CA ALA A 196 7.06 1.31 8.82
C ALA A 196 8.39 0.53 8.82
N PRO A 197 9.46 1.02 8.18
CA PRO A 197 10.80 0.54 8.50
C PRO A 197 11.01 0.73 10.00
N GLY A 198 11.49 -0.32 10.67
CA GLY A 198 11.73 -0.34 12.12
C GLY A 198 12.74 0.67 12.58
#